data_AF-A0A9E1I1S1-F1
#
_entry.id   AF-A0A9E1I1S1-F1
#
_cell.length_a   1.000
_cell.length_b   1.000
_cell.length_c   1.000
_cell.angle_alpha   90.00
_cell.angle_beta   90.00
_cell.angle_gamma   90.00
#
_symmetry.space_group_name_H-M   'P 1'
#
loop_
_entity.id
_entity.type
_entity.pdbx_description
1 polymer ?
#
loop_
_entity_poly.entity_id
_entity_poly.type
_entity_poly.pdbx_seq_one_letter_code
_entity_poly.pdbx_strand_id
1 'polypeptide(L)'
;MGSEKNIKMQKQSQTQTDFENAAVSQSKTDDAIENPLHKILRRDIEAEALKRLEENAVTEDDFKEVIKEWDRLDNNRERKERYHEIYRNDEDFPLELGASIGTNFATNIHMIRQAFKGNFLELIYNSPYEIQEHMTEQYLYEILRDLKPSYKELLYYRAIEGYSNTEYAKLEGCTSKNIRKKWAKMIGIIQDKIYKYLSSYEAKQHHDFTITERAFLKRYEEKLNIENEESK
;
A
#
# COMPACT_ATOMS: atom_id res chain seq x y z
N MET A 1 -52.13 -13.75 53.84
CA MET A 1 -51.57 -15.05 53.40
C MET A 1 -51.24 -15.13 51.89
N GLY A 2 -51.59 -14.13 51.05
CA GLY A 2 -51.39 -14.20 49.59
C GLY A 2 -50.16 -13.49 49.01
N SER A 3 -49.39 -12.74 49.81
CA SER A 3 -48.24 -11.95 49.33
C SER A 3 -46.92 -12.75 49.38
N GLU A 4 -46.69 -13.50 50.46
CA GLU A 4 -45.43 -14.23 50.70
C GLU A 4 -45.23 -15.44 49.76
N LYS A 5 -46.33 -16.04 49.27
CA LYS A 5 -46.26 -17.14 48.30
C LYS A 5 -45.79 -16.69 46.92
N ASN A 6 -46.04 -15.43 46.55
CA ASN A 6 -45.69 -14.90 45.23
C ASN A 6 -44.19 -14.52 45.15
N ILE A 7 -43.64 -14.02 46.25
CA ILE A 7 -42.21 -13.68 46.37
C ILE A 7 -41.33 -14.94 46.36
N LYS A 8 -41.83 -16.06 46.93
CA LYS A 8 -41.08 -17.33 46.96
C LYS A 8 -41.07 -18.03 45.60
N MET A 9 -42.15 -17.93 44.82
CA MET A 9 -42.18 -18.40 43.42
C MET A 9 -41.30 -17.55 42.50
N GLN A 10 -41.28 -16.23 42.66
CA GLN A 10 -40.40 -15.35 41.87
C GLN A 10 -38.92 -15.57 42.16
N LYS A 11 -38.54 -15.79 43.44
CA LYS A 11 -37.15 -16.11 43.80
C LYS A 11 -36.70 -17.47 43.26
N GLN A 12 -37.58 -18.48 43.26
CA GLN A 12 -37.25 -19.80 42.70
C GLN A 12 -37.11 -19.77 41.17
N SER A 13 -37.95 -19.01 40.47
CA SER A 13 -37.86 -18.85 39.02
C SER A 13 -36.64 -18.01 38.60
N GLN A 14 -36.24 -17.00 39.37
CA GLN A 14 -34.99 -16.25 39.14
C GLN A 14 -33.74 -17.09 39.38
N THR A 15 -33.70 -17.92 40.42
CA THR A 15 -32.54 -18.81 40.64
C THR A 15 -32.37 -19.85 39.53
N GLN A 16 -33.46 -20.30 38.91
CA GLN A 16 -33.40 -21.32 37.85
C GLN A 16 -32.90 -20.73 36.52
N THR A 17 -33.30 -19.48 36.20
CA THR A 17 -32.77 -18.74 35.05
C THR A 17 -31.29 -18.38 35.20
N ASP A 18 -30.78 -18.26 36.43
CA ASP A 18 -29.37 -17.95 36.68
C ASP A 18 -28.46 -19.19 36.51
N PHE A 19 -28.96 -20.41 36.77
CA PHE A 19 -28.21 -21.65 36.52
C PHE A 19 -28.19 -22.06 35.04
N GLU A 20 -29.25 -21.81 34.27
CA GLU A 20 -29.28 -22.09 32.82
C GLU A 20 -28.43 -21.09 32.01
N ASN A 21 -28.33 -19.83 32.45
CA ASN A 21 -27.47 -18.83 31.81
C ASN A 21 -25.97 -18.98 32.14
N ALA A 22 -25.63 -19.67 33.25
CA ALA A 22 -24.25 -20.02 33.59
C ALA A 22 -23.71 -21.17 32.72
N ALA A 23 -24.57 -22.05 32.20
CA ALA A 23 -24.17 -23.14 31.30
C ALA A 23 -23.95 -22.67 29.85
N VAL A 24 -24.54 -21.54 29.44
CA VAL A 24 -24.47 -20.99 28.07
C VAL A 24 -23.34 -19.96 27.90
N SER A 25 -22.64 -19.60 28.98
CA SER A 25 -21.52 -18.65 28.94
C SER A 25 -20.14 -19.30 28.97
N GLN A 26 -19.98 -20.50 28.39
CA GLN A 26 -18.66 -20.96 27.95
C GLN A 26 -18.31 -20.24 26.65
N SER A 27 -17.94 -18.97 26.80
CA SER A 27 -17.29 -18.16 25.80
C SER A 27 -15.98 -18.84 25.38
N LYS A 28 -16.01 -19.44 24.18
CA LYS A 28 -15.00 -19.35 23.11
C LYS A 28 -13.68 -18.66 23.51
N THR A 29 -12.87 -19.30 24.34
CA THR A 29 -11.53 -18.83 24.71
C THR A 29 -10.55 -19.98 24.90
N ASP A 30 -10.62 -21.02 24.05
CA ASP A 30 -9.64 -22.11 24.03
C ASP A 30 -8.97 -22.27 22.64
N ASP A 31 -8.76 -21.17 21.91
CA ASP A 31 -7.85 -21.14 20.75
C ASP A 31 -6.36 -21.04 21.20
N ALA A 32 -6.06 -21.48 22.41
CA ALA A 32 -4.70 -21.61 22.90
C ALA A 32 -4.11 -22.95 22.43
N ILE A 33 -3.55 -22.92 21.22
CA ILE A 33 -2.68 -23.95 20.64
C ILE A 33 -3.35 -25.33 20.51
N GLU A 34 -4.36 -25.43 19.64
CA GLU A 34 -4.79 -26.75 19.17
C GLU A 34 -3.62 -27.46 18.46
N ASN A 35 -3.18 -28.58 19.03
CA ASN A 35 -2.21 -29.48 18.41
C ASN A 35 -2.69 -29.86 17.00
N PRO A 36 -1.83 -29.84 15.96
CA PRO A 36 -2.23 -30.16 14.59
C PRO A 36 -2.84 -31.56 14.45
N LEU A 37 -2.42 -32.51 15.29
CA LEU A 37 -3.02 -33.83 15.40
C LEU A 37 -4.49 -33.78 15.82
N HIS A 38 -4.85 -32.93 16.79
CA HIS A 38 -6.23 -32.79 17.26
C HIS A 38 -7.18 -32.35 16.13
N LYS A 39 -6.72 -31.42 15.29
CA LYS A 39 -7.47 -30.95 14.11
C LYS A 39 -7.68 -32.04 13.06
N ILE A 40 -6.68 -32.89 12.83
CA ILE A 40 -6.77 -34.03 11.91
C ILE A 40 -7.78 -35.04 12.46
N LEU A 41 -7.65 -35.42 13.73
CA LEU A 41 -8.57 -36.36 14.37
C LEU A 41 -10.02 -35.88 14.32
N ARG A 42 -10.26 -34.59 14.60
CA ARG A 42 -11.61 -34.01 14.56
C ARG A 42 -12.21 -34.07 13.16
N ARG A 43 -11.42 -33.77 12.12
CA ARG A 43 -11.84 -33.86 10.72
C ARG A 43 -12.20 -35.30 10.33
N ASP A 44 -11.40 -36.27 10.76
CA ASP A 44 -11.62 -37.68 10.43
C ASP A 44 -12.90 -38.21 11.12
N ILE A 45 -13.13 -37.82 12.38
CA ILE A 45 -14.37 -38.16 13.12
C ILE A 45 -15.60 -37.53 12.45
N GLU A 46 -15.52 -36.25 12.06
CA GLU A 46 -16.62 -35.55 11.40
C GLU A 46 -16.92 -36.17 10.01
N ALA A 47 -15.90 -36.58 9.26
CA ALA A 47 -16.06 -37.26 7.96
C ALA A 47 -16.65 -38.67 8.11
N GLU A 48 -16.21 -39.44 9.11
CA GLU A 48 -16.75 -40.76 9.40
C GLU A 48 -18.22 -40.68 9.88
N ALA A 49 -18.55 -39.66 10.68
CA ALA A 49 -19.93 -39.39 11.11
C ALA A 49 -20.85 -39.06 9.93
N LEU A 50 -20.40 -38.20 8.99
CA LEU A 50 -21.17 -37.88 7.78
C LEU A 50 -21.40 -39.12 6.91
N LYS A 51 -20.36 -39.95 6.72
CA LYS A 51 -20.47 -41.20 5.97
C LYS A 51 -21.47 -42.17 6.59
N ARG A 52 -21.51 -42.27 7.92
CA ARG A 52 -22.52 -43.07 8.63
C ARG A 52 -23.93 -42.49 8.49
N LEU A 53 -24.06 -41.17 8.41
CA LEU A 53 -25.35 -40.51 8.19
C LEU A 53 -25.87 -40.84 6.78
N GLU A 54 -24.99 -40.85 5.77
CA GLU A 54 -25.31 -41.27 4.40
C GLU A 54 -25.69 -42.76 4.31
N GLU A 55 -24.94 -43.64 4.97
CA GLU A 55 -25.21 -45.09 4.96
C GLU A 55 -26.52 -45.46 5.68
N ASN A 56 -26.95 -44.64 6.65
CA ASN A 56 -28.18 -44.85 7.40
C ASN A 56 -29.38 -44.08 6.84
N ALA A 57 -29.19 -43.24 5.81
CA ALA A 57 -30.27 -42.47 5.22
C ALA A 57 -31.24 -43.38 4.45
N VAL A 58 -32.46 -43.54 4.96
CA VAL A 58 -33.51 -44.38 4.35
C VAL A 58 -34.78 -43.56 4.09
N THR A 59 -35.08 -42.59 4.95
CA THR A 59 -36.28 -41.77 4.91
C THR A 59 -36.01 -40.44 4.19
N GLU A 60 -37.05 -39.84 3.60
CA GLU A 60 -36.92 -38.52 2.94
C GLU A 60 -36.36 -37.43 3.88
N ASP A 61 -36.69 -37.50 5.17
CA ASP A 61 -36.19 -36.56 6.16
C ASP A 61 -34.70 -36.80 6.51
N ASP A 62 -34.24 -38.06 6.48
CA ASP A 62 -32.82 -38.39 6.66
C ASP A 62 -31.99 -37.82 5.49
N PHE A 63 -32.51 -37.91 4.27
CA PHE A 63 -31.87 -37.31 3.09
C PHE A 63 -31.81 -35.78 3.18
N LYS A 64 -32.81 -35.11 3.75
CA LYS A 64 -32.78 -33.65 3.98
C LYS A 64 -31.67 -33.26 4.95
N GLU A 65 -31.41 -34.08 5.97
CA GLU A 65 -30.34 -33.84 6.93
C GLU A 65 -28.95 -34.03 6.29
N VAL A 66 -28.77 -35.09 5.48
CA VAL A 66 -27.55 -35.30 4.67
C VAL A 66 -27.27 -34.09 3.79
N ILE A 67 -28.28 -33.61 3.03
CA ILE A 67 -28.15 -32.47 2.12
C ILE A 67 -27.72 -31.21 2.89
N LYS A 68 -28.31 -30.96 4.06
CA LYS A 68 -27.98 -29.79 4.88
C LYS A 68 -26.52 -29.78 5.35
N GLU A 69 -25.97 -30.93 5.73
CA GLU A 69 -24.55 -31.01 6.12
C GLU A 69 -23.62 -30.87 4.91
N TRP A 70 -24.00 -31.39 3.74
CA TRP A 70 -23.27 -31.14 2.49
C TRP A 70 -23.28 -29.67 2.08
N ASP A 71 -24.43 -29.00 2.12
CA ASP A 71 -24.55 -27.56 1.85
C ASP A 71 -23.68 -26.75 2.82
N ARG A 72 -23.61 -27.16 4.08
CA ARG A 72 -22.73 -26.51 5.08
C ARG A 72 -21.25 -26.69 4.75
N LEU A 73 -20.83 -27.88 4.32
CA LEU A 73 -19.45 -28.14 3.92
C LEU A 73 -19.08 -27.38 2.65
N ASP A 74 -20.01 -27.31 1.68
CA ASP A 74 -19.79 -26.61 0.42
C ASP A 74 -19.72 -25.10 0.63
N ASN A 75 -20.63 -24.52 1.42
CA ASN A 75 -20.55 -23.11 1.84
C ASN A 75 -19.22 -22.77 2.55
N ASN A 76 -18.70 -23.69 3.37
CA ASN A 76 -17.40 -23.51 4.03
C ASN A 76 -16.23 -23.61 3.06
N ARG A 77 -16.33 -24.48 2.05
CA ARG A 77 -15.37 -24.61 0.97
C ARG A 77 -15.36 -23.35 0.12
N GLU A 78 -16.52 -22.90 -0.38
CA GLU A 78 -16.65 -21.66 -1.13
C GLU A 78 -16.17 -20.45 -0.33
N ARG A 79 -16.45 -20.38 0.98
CA ARG A 79 -15.94 -19.29 1.84
C ARG A 79 -14.41 -19.27 1.84
N LYS A 80 -13.76 -20.43 1.95
CA LYS A 80 -12.29 -20.54 1.91
C LYS A 80 -11.75 -20.22 0.52
N GLU A 81 -12.41 -20.69 -0.54
CA GLU A 81 -12.04 -20.41 -1.93
C GLU A 81 -12.17 -18.92 -2.24
N ARG A 82 -13.24 -18.23 -1.81
CA ARG A 82 -13.39 -16.77 -1.94
C ARG A 82 -12.23 -16.00 -1.32
N TYR A 83 -11.74 -16.39 -0.13
CA TYR A 83 -10.53 -15.74 0.42
C TYR A 83 -9.32 -15.93 -0.49
N HIS A 84 -9.13 -17.11 -1.07
CA HIS A 84 -8.00 -17.38 -1.95
C HIS A 84 -8.14 -16.77 -3.35
N GLU A 85 -9.36 -16.64 -3.88
CA GLU A 85 -9.68 -15.93 -5.12
C GLU A 85 -9.43 -14.42 -4.99
N ILE A 86 -9.80 -13.84 -3.84
CA ILE A 86 -9.45 -12.45 -3.47
C ILE A 86 -7.93 -12.21 -3.51
N TYR A 87 -7.11 -13.22 -3.19
CA TYR A 87 -5.64 -13.11 -3.25
C TYR A 87 -5.04 -13.44 -4.63
N ARG A 88 -5.83 -13.91 -5.61
CA ARG A 88 -5.34 -14.34 -6.94
C ARG A 88 -5.70 -13.37 -8.06
N ASN A 89 -6.79 -12.62 -7.88
CA ASN A 89 -7.12 -11.49 -8.72
C ASN A 89 -6.47 -10.26 -8.08
N ASP A 90 -5.39 -9.74 -8.65
CA ASP A 90 -4.64 -8.56 -8.17
C ASP A 90 -5.48 -7.24 -8.09
N GLU A 91 -6.80 -7.31 -8.22
CA GLU A 91 -7.71 -6.16 -8.27
C GLU A 91 -8.56 -5.95 -7.00
N ASP A 92 -8.74 -6.96 -6.12
CA ASP A 92 -9.63 -6.85 -4.95
C ASP A 92 -8.93 -7.13 -3.61
N PHE A 93 -7.69 -6.70 -3.47
CA PHE A 93 -7.02 -6.70 -2.16
C PHE A 93 -7.66 -5.63 -1.25
N PRO A 94 -8.04 -5.94 0.01
CA PRO A 94 -8.51 -4.94 0.95
C PRO A 94 -7.40 -3.90 1.16
N LEU A 95 -7.77 -2.66 0.88
CA LEU A 95 -6.98 -1.43 0.76
C LEU A 95 -6.08 -1.03 1.94
N GLU A 96 -5.73 -1.93 2.87
CA GLU A 96 -4.88 -1.60 4.02
C GLU A 96 -3.38 -1.68 3.73
N LEU A 97 -2.96 -2.22 2.59
CA LEU A 97 -1.54 -2.26 2.21
C LEU A 97 -1.31 -2.19 0.69
N GLY A 98 -1.92 -1.18 0.05
CA GLY A 98 -1.94 -1.02 -1.40
C GLY A 98 -0.56 -0.88 -2.05
N ALA A 99 -0.30 -1.70 -3.06
CA ALA A 99 0.69 -1.42 -4.09
C ALA A 99 0.24 -2.08 -5.40
N SER A 100 -0.47 -1.33 -6.24
CA SER A 100 -0.57 -1.63 -7.66
C SER A 100 0.57 -0.91 -8.39
N ILE A 101 1.23 -1.61 -9.32
CA ILE A 101 2.25 -1.04 -10.19
C ILE A 101 1.57 -0.02 -11.11
N GLY A 102 1.73 1.26 -10.83
CA GLY A 102 1.17 2.37 -11.61
C GLY A 102 0.27 3.32 -10.83
N THR A 103 0.02 3.05 -9.55
CA THR A 103 -0.69 3.98 -8.65
C THR A 103 0.31 4.71 -7.76
N ASN A 104 0.35 6.05 -7.85
CA ASN A 104 1.20 6.97 -7.07
C ASN A 104 0.95 6.94 -5.53
N PHE A 105 0.21 5.95 -5.04
CA PHE A 105 -0.02 5.69 -3.62
C PHE A 105 1.18 5.01 -2.96
N ALA A 106 2.03 4.30 -3.71
CA ALA A 106 3.18 3.59 -3.18
C ALA A 106 4.25 4.51 -2.56
N THR A 107 4.49 5.69 -3.15
CA THR A 107 5.40 6.72 -2.61
C THR A 107 4.89 7.26 -1.28
N ASN A 108 3.59 7.56 -1.17
CA ASN A 108 2.98 8.00 0.09
C ASN A 108 3.05 6.93 1.19
N ILE A 109 2.82 5.66 0.86
CA ILE A 109 2.92 4.55 1.83
C ILE A 109 4.37 4.35 2.29
N HIS A 110 5.36 4.48 1.40
CA HIS A 110 6.76 4.43 1.78
C HIS A 110 7.13 5.56 2.75
N MET A 111 6.74 6.80 2.42
CA MET A 111 6.99 7.97 3.27
C MET A 111 6.34 7.83 4.66
N ILE A 112 5.09 7.36 4.73
CA ILE A 112 4.40 7.10 6.00
C ILE A 112 5.13 6.02 6.84
N ARG A 113 5.58 4.94 6.20
CA ARG A 113 6.36 3.90 6.89
C ARG A 113 7.71 4.40 7.39
N GLN A 114 8.38 5.29 6.65
CA GLN A 114 9.63 5.93 7.09
C GLN A 114 9.39 6.90 8.25
N ALA A 115 8.27 7.64 8.22
CA ALA A 115 7.87 8.51 9.31
C ALA A 115 7.68 7.73 10.63
N PHE A 116 7.06 6.54 10.58
CA PHE A 116 6.94 5.65 11.75
C PHE A 116 8.29 5.13 12.27
N LYS A 117 9.33 5.11 11.43
CA LYS A 117 10.71 4.78 11.85
C LYS A 117 11.49 5.99 12.37
N GLY A 118 10.87 7.17 12.42
CA GLY A 118 11.50 8.42 12.85
C GLY A 118 12.21 9.20 11.75
N ASN A 119 12.16 8.75 10.49
CA ASN A 119 12.64 9.54 9.35
C ASN A 119 11.46 10.31 8.73
N PHE A 120 11.16 11.48 9.30
CA PHE A 120 10.02 12.31 8.91
C PHE A 120 10.43 13.52 8.06
N LEU A 121 11.72 13.77 7.82
CA LEU A 121 12.17 14.95 7.07
C LEU A 121 11.64 14.95 5.63
N GLU A 122 11.67 13.78 4.98
CA GLU A 122 11.08 13.59 3.65
C GLU A 122 9.58 13.90 3.62
N LEU A 123 8.87 13.65 4.73
CA LEU A 123 7.45 13.97 4.86
C LEU A 123 7.21 15.47 5.10
N ILE A 124 8.07 16.12 5.89
CA ILE A 124 7.98 17.56 6.17
C ILE A 124 8.20 18.35 4.89
N TYR A 125 9.22 17.98 4.10
CA TYR A 125 9.59 18.72 2.90
C TYR A 125 8.88 18.23 1.64
N ASN A 126 7.81 17.43 1.76
CA ASN A 126 7.04 16.91 0.62
C ASN A 126 6.18 17.99 -0.06
N SER A 127 6.84 19.00 -0.61
CA SER A 127 6.25 20.18 -1.22
C SER A 127 7.01 20.54 -2.50
N PRO A 128 6.32 20.97 -3.57
CA PRO A 128 6.98 21.37 -4.80
C PRO A 128 7.98 22.50 -4.64
N TYR A 129 7.83 23.37 -3.65
CA TYR A 129 8.70 24.54 -3.50
C TYR A 129 9.94 24.27 -2.63
N GLU A 130 9.99 23.11 -1.99
CA GLU A 130 11.03 22.70 -1.02
C GLU A 130 11.86 21.52 -1.54
N ILE A 131 11.76 21.19 -2.83
CA ILE A 131 12.53 20.10 -3.47
C ILE A 131 14.03 20.23 -3.18
N GLN A 132 14.57 21.44 -3.13
CA GLN A 132 15.99 21.67 -2.84
C GLN A 132 16.42 21.12 -1.47
N GLU A 133 15.53 21.05 -0.48
CA GLU A 133 15.86 20.57 0.88
C GLU A 133 16.20 19.07 0.90
N HIS A 134 15.86 18.33 -0.16
CA HIS A 134 16.24 16.92 -0.33
C HIS A 134 17.65 16.74 -0.90
N MET A 135 18.31 17.83 -1.32
CA MET A 135 19.64 17.74 -1.93
C MET A 135 20.72 17.85 -0.85
N THR A 136 21.63 16.88 -0.82
CA THR A 136 22.83 16.93 0.03
C THR A 136 23.88 17.87 -0.52
N GLU A 137 24.01 17.95 -1.85
CA GLU A 137 25.02 18.76 -2.51
C GLU A 137 24.63 20.24 -2.57
N GLN A 138 25.49 21.12 -2.03
CA GLN A 138 25.20 22.56 -1.92
C GLN A 138 24.94 23.21 -3.28
N TYR A 139 25.69 22.84 -4.32
CA TYR A 139 25.48 23.43 -5.64
C TYR A 139 24.13 23.03 -6.25
N LEU A 140 23.67 21.78 -6.03
CA LEU A 140 22.34 21.36 -6.47
C LEU A 140 21.24 22.08 -5.69
N TYR A 141 21.44 22.28 -4.38
CA TYR A 141 20.54 23.06 -3.55
C TYR A 141 20.32 24.46 -4.14
N GLU A 142 21.39 25.20 -4.44
CA GLU A 142 21.31 26.56 -5.00
C GLU A 142 20.65 26.58 -6.39
N ILE A 143 21.02 25.63 -7.26
CA ILE A 143 20.46 25.50 -8.60
C ILE A 143 18.94 25.30 -8.57
N LEU A 144 18.46 24.40 -7.71
CA LEU A 144 17.04 24.10 -7.57
C LEU A 144 16.29 25.20 -6.82
N ARG A 145 16.92 25.83 -5.82
CA ARG A 145 16.34 26.96 -5.07
C ARG A 145 15.97 28.11 -6.01
N ASP A 146 16.87 28.46 -6.93
CA ASP A 146 16.71 29.54 -7.90
C ASP A 146 15.70 29.25 -9.02
N LEU A 147 15.24 28.01 -9.14
CA LEU A 147 14.36 27.61 -10.23
C LEU A 147 12.99 28.28 -10.07
N LYS A 148 12.36 28.66 -11.19
CA LYS A 148 11.04 29.30 -11.17
C LYS A 148 10.00 28.38 -10.52
N PRO A 149 9.01 28.91 -9.77
CA PRO A 149 7.97 28.11 -9.11
C PRO A 149 7.27 27.10 -10.04
N SER A 150 6.86 27.52 -11.24
CA SER A 150 6.22 26.63 -12.23
C SER A 150 7.12 25.48 -12.70
N TYR A 151 8.44 25.67 -12.72
CA TYR A 151 9.37 24.59 -13.03
C TYR A 151 9.58 23.66 -11.83
N LYS A 152 9.57 24.19 -10.61
CA LYS A 152 9.63 23.36 -9.40
C LYS A 152 8.41 22.46 -9.29
N GLU A 153 7.20 22.99 -9.52
CA GLU A 153 5.97 22.20 -9.61
C GLU A 153 6.07 21.08 -10.64
N LEU A 154 6.45 21.42 -11.87
CA LEU A 154 6.62 20.42 -12.93
C LEU A 154 7.66 19.36 -12.57
N LEU A 155 8.78 19.75 -11.93
CA LEU A 155 9.82 18.83 -11.47
C LEU A 155 9.28 17.89 -10.39
N TYR A 156 8.61 18.43 -9.38
CA TYR A 156 8.01 17.66 -8.28
C TYR A 156 7.03 16.62 -8.79
N TYR A 157 6.00 17.04 -9.53
CA TYR A 157 4.94 16.13 -9.95
C TYR A 157 5.45 15.03 -10.87
N ARG A 158 6.44 15.33 -11.71
CA ARG A 158 6.96 14.35 -12.67
C ARG A 158 8.06 13.46 -12.10
N ALA A 159 8.96 13.99 -11.28
CA ALA A 159 10.11 13.25 -10.76
C ALA A 159 9.81 12.54 -9.44
N ILE A 160 8.98 13.13 -8.57
CA ILE A 160 8.69 12.60 -7.23
C ILE A 160 7.33 11.88 -7.24
N GLU A 161 6.27 12.56 -7.70
CA GLU A 161 4.92 11.97 -7.70
C GLU A 161 4.64 11.05 -8.90
N GLY A 162 5.56 10.94 -9.87
CA GLY A 162 5.43 10.00 -10.99
C GLY A 162 4.34 10.35 -12.02
N TYR A 163 3.84 11.59 -12.05
CA TYR A 163 2.80 12.00 -13.00
C TYR A 163 3.29 11.87 -14.45
N SER A 164 2.42 11.33 -15.31
CA SER A 164 2.63 11.37 -16.75
C SER A 164 2.48 12.80 -17.30
N ASN A 165 3.06 13.05 -18.47
CA ASN A 165 2.92 14.34 -19.16
C ASN A 165 1.46 14.67 -19.50
N THR A 166 0.58 13.67 -19.60
CA THR A 166 -0.85 13.85 -19.88
C THR A 166 -1.64 14.18 -18.63
N GLU A 167 -1.29 13.60 -17.48
CA GLU A 167 -1.93 13.90 -16.19
C GLU A 167 -1.58 15.31 -15.72
N TYR A 168 -0.29 15.67 -15.74
CA TYR A 168 0.11 17.03 -15.38
C TYR A 168 -0.44 18.08 -16.36
N ALA A 169 -0.64 17.71 -17.65
CA ALA A 169 -1.29 18.58 -18.65
C ALA A 169 -2.72 18.94 -18.24
N LYS A 170 -3.48 17.95 -17.80
CA LYS A 170 -4.84 18.14 -17.34
C LYS A 170 -4.88 19.04 -16.10
N LEU A 171 -3.93 18.86 -15.17
CA LEU A 171 -3.82 19.69 -13.96
C LEU A 171 -3.54 21.17 -14.29
N GLU A 172 -2.58 21.43 -15.19
CA GLU A 172 -2.20 22.78 -15.63
C GLU A 172 -3.16 23.40 -16.67
N GLY A 173 -4.16 22.67 -17.16
CA GLY A 173 -5.01 23.11 -18.28
C GLY A 173 -4.23 23.32 -19.59
N CYS A 174 -3.13 22.58 -19.80
CA CYS A 174 -2.21 22.73 -20.92
C CYS A 174 -2.12 21.46 -21.77
N THR A 175 -1.50 21.55 -22.96
CA THR A 175 -1.22 20.36 -23.78
C THR A 175 0.04 19.62 -23.31
N SER A 176 0.07 18.30 -23.50
CA SER A 176 1.26 17.48 -23.19
C SER A 176 2.50 17.92 -23.99
N LYS A 177 2.31 18.51 -25.18
CA LYS A 177 3.39 19.14 -25.97
C LYS A 177 3.99 20.35 -25.24
N ASN A 178 3.15 21.19 -24.61
CA ASN A 178 3.63 22.32 -23.83
C ASN A 178 4.47 21.86 -22.64
N ILE A 179 4.04 20.81 -21.93
CA ILE A 179 4.79 20.24 -20.81
C ILE A 179 6.14 19.70 -21.24
N ARG A 180 6.20 18.93 -22.33
CA ARG A 180 7.49 18.44 -22.87
C ARG A 180 8.45 19.59 -23.19
N LYS A 181 7.93 20.69 -23.75
CA LYS A 181 8.72 21.91 -24.00
C LYS A 181 9.17 22.59 -22.70
N LYS A 182 8.27 22.77 -21.72
CA LYS A 182 8.60 23.32 -20.39
C LYS A 182 9.68 22.46 -19.72
N TRP A 183 9.55 21.14 -19.75
CA TRP A 183 10.49 20.17 -19.20
C TRP A 183 11.87 20.26 -19.86
N ALA A 184 11.93 20.21 -21.19
CA ALA A 184 13.19 20.32 -21.92
C ALA A 184 13.92 21.64 -21.62
N LYS A 185 13.18 22.75 -21.55
CA LYS A 185 13.73 24.06 -21.18
C LYS A 185 14.26 24.08 -19.75
N MET A 186 13.51 23.52 -18.80
CA MET A 186 13.91 23.41 -17.40
C MET A 186 15.19 22.57 -17.26
N ILE A 187 15.24 21.40 -17.91
CA ILE A 187 16.42 20.53 -17.91
C ILE A 187 17.63 21.25 -18.51
N GLY A 188 17.46 22.00 -19.61
CA GLY A 188 18.52 22.83 -20.17
C GLY A 188 19.08 23.81 -19.13
N ILE A 189 18.22 24.58 -18.46
CA ILE A 189 18.64 25.54 -17.42
C ILE A 189 19.44 24.85 -16.30
N ILE A 190 18.97 23.69 -15.83
CA ILE A 190 19.64 22.93 -14.77
C ILE A 190 21.01 22.44 -15.26
N GLN A 191 21.07 21.83 -16.45
CA GLN A 191 22.30 21.32 -17.05
C GLN A 191 23.32 22.43 -17.26
N ASP A 192 22.90 23.59 -17.76
CA ASP A 192 23.77 24.76 -17.97
C ASP A 192 24.39 25.24 -16.65
N LYS A 193 23.59 25.29 -15.57
CA LYS A 193 24.09 25.69 -14.26
C LYS A 193 25.02 24.63 -13.65
N ILE A 194 24.71 23.35 -13.78
CA ILE A 194 25.59 22.25 -13.34
C ILE A 194 26.92 22.33 -14.08
N TYR A 195 26.90 22.50 -15.40
CA TYR A 195 28.11 22.61 -16.21
C TYR A 195 28.97 23.81 -15.77
N LYS A 196 28.36 24.97 -15.54
CA LYS A 196 29.06 26.16 -15.02
C LYS A 196 29.72 25.90 -13.68
N TYR A 197 29.01 25.24 -12.76
CA TYR A 197 29.56 24.88 -11.46
C TYR A 197 30.73 23.90 -11.60
N LEU A 198 30.57 22.79 -12.31
CA LEU A 198 31.61 21.78 -12.48
C LEU A 198 32.83 22.31 -13.27
N SER A 199 32.62 23.27 -14.17
CA SER A 199 33.71 23.94 -14.90
C SER A 199 34.43 24.99 -14.07
N SER A 200 33.85 25.41 -12.94
CA SER A 200 34.41 26.44 -12.06
C SER A 200 35.67 25.95 -11.34
N TYR A 201 36.47 26.90 -10.88
CA TYR A 201 37.66 26.62 -10.09
C TYR A 201 37.31 26.01 -8.72
N GLU A 202 36.19 26.43 -8.13
CA GLU A 202 35.72 25.95 -6.81
C GLU A 202 35.45 24.45 -6.85
N ALA A 203 34.78 23.95 -7.90
CA ALA A 203 34.49 22.52 -8.02
C ALA A 203 35.77 21.66 -8.05
N LYS A 204 36.83 22.13 -8.70
CA LYS A 204 38.13 21.43 -8.80
C LYS A 204 38.92 21.41 -7.49
N GLN A 205 38.62 22.32 -6.56
CA GLN A 205 39.30 22.40 -5.27
C GLN A 205 38.55 21.64 -4.17
N HIS A 206 37.22 21.56 -4.25
CA HIS A 206 36.39 21.01 -3.19
C HIS A 206 36.19 19.49 -3.27
N HIS A 207 36.30 18.86 -4.45
CA HIS A 207 36.22 17.40 -4.58
C HIS A 207 36.79 16.90 -5.91
N ASP A 208 37.19 15.62 -5.94
CA ASP A 208 37.54 14.93 -7.17
C ASP A 208 36.26 14.56 -7.95
N PHE A 209 36.26 14.80 -9.26
CA PHE A 209 35.09 14.49 -10.08
C PHE A 209 34.81 12.98 -10.16
N THR A 210 33.55 12.65 -9.87
CA THR A 210 32.99 11.32 -10.08
C THR A 210 33.03 10.94 -11.56
N ILE A 211 32.92 9.64 -11.85
CA ILE A 211 32.88 9.12 -13.23
C ILE A 211 31.68 9.72 -13.99
N THR A 212 30.55 9.88 -13.29
CA THR A 212 29.32 10.45 -13.83
C THR A 212 29.46 11.92 -14.19
N GLU A 213 30.14 12.73 -13.36
CA GLU A 213 30.38 14.15 -13.63
C GLU A 213 31.32 14.33 -14.81
N ARG A 214 32.40 13.54 -14.89
CA ARG A 214 33.30 13.54 -16.04
C ARG A 214 32.59 13.17 -17.33
N ALA A 215 31.73 12.14 -17.29
CA ALA A 215 30.92 11.75 -18.44
C ALA A 215 29.90 12.83 -18.84
N PHE A 216 29.31 13.53 -17.87
CA PHE A 216 28.41 14.66 -18.11
C PHE A 216 29.14 15.82 -18.80
N LEU A 217 30.29 16.26 -18.27
CA LEU A 217 31.09 17.35 -18.85
C LEU A 217 31.41 17.07 -20.32
N LYS A 218 31.92 15.87 -20.61
CA LYS A 218 32.25 15.47 -21.98
C LYS A 218 31.05 15.55 -22.93
N ARG A 219 29.90 14.96 -22.54
CA ARG A 219 28.68 14.97 -23.35
C ARG A 219 28.13 16.37 -23.56
N TYR A 220 28.24 17.22 -22.55
CA TYR A 220 27.74 18.58 -22.60
C TYR A 220 28.64 19.48 -23.47
N GLU A 221 29.96 19.31 -23.39
CA GLU A 221 30.94 19.95 -24.30
C GLU A 221 30.72 19.55 -25.76
N GLU A 222 30.50 18.26 -26.03
CA GLU A 222 30.15 17.76 -27.37
C GLU A 222 28.86 18.44 -27.90
N LYS A 223 27.83 18.54 -27.06
CA LYS A 223 26.59 19.23 -27.41
C LYS A 223 26.82 20.72 -27.73
N LEU A 224 27.60 21.43 -26.92
CA LEU A 224 27.94 22.83 -27.18
C LEU A 224 28.70 23.01 -28.50
N ASN A 225 29.61 22.08 -28.83
CA ASN A 225 30.33 22.13 -30.10
C ASN A 225 29.40 21.99 -31.30
N ILE A 226 28.43 21.07 -31.24
CA ILE A 226 27.41 20.88 -32.29
C ILE A 226 26.55 22.15 -32.46
N GLU A 227 26.06 22.73 -31.36
CA GLU A 227 25.25 23.96 -31.41
C GLU A 227 26.03 25.16 -31.99
N ASN A 228 27.35 25.23 -31.74
CA ASN A 228 28.24 26.24 -32.31
C ASN A 228 28.55 26.01 -33.80
N GLU A 229 28.54 24.77 -34.27
CA GLU A 229 28.73 24.41 -35.68
C GLU A 229 27.46 24.68 -36.51
N GLU A 230 26.28 24.40 -35.96
CA GLU A 230 24.98 24.68 -36.62
C GLU A 230 24.64 26.19 -36.72
N SER A 231 25.33 27.03 -35.92
CA SER A 231 25.13 28.48 -35.88
C SER A 231 26.11 29.26 -36.80
N LYS A 232 27.01 28.58 -37.50
CA LYS A 232 27.95 29.16 -38.49
C LYS A 232 27.46 28.98 -39.92
#